data_AF-A0A6A4PMG8-F1
#
_entry.id   AF-A0A6A4PMG8-F1
#
_cell.length_a   1.000
_cell.length_b   1.000
_cell.length_c   1.000
_cell.angle_alpha   90.00
_cell.angle_beta   90.00
_cell.angle_gamma   90.00
#
_symmetry.space_group_name_H-M   'P 1'
#
loop_
_entity.id
_entity.type
_entity.pdbx_description
1 polymer ?
#
loop_
_entity_poly.entity_id
_entity_poly.type
_entity_poly.pdbx_seq_one_letter_code
_entity_poly.pdbx_strand_id
1 'polypeptide(L)'
;MDSTKSASPFLANLPNRGVLPSTVVSSNSGGMRVYISVGDTSPPEGQHIKTNQQNILIRSLTLKKQKDASDSSRKRLAEKVIESKTPAKRTNSQINSLQEGSSSQTSHRDFQNLTVERLRALLKAQGLLTKGRKDELISRLKEANS
;
A
#
# COMPACT_ATOMS: atom_id res chain seq x y z
N MET A 1 -26.65 24.28 45.44
CA MET A 1 -26.57 23.16 44.48
C MET A 1 -26.43 23.77 43.11
N ASP A 2 -25.21 23.82 42.60
CA ASP A 2 -24.87 24.58 41.39
C ASP A 2 -25.28 23.78 40.14
N SER A 3 -26.24 24.31 39.38
CA SER A 3 -26.88 23.64 38.23
C SER A 3 -26.06 23.78 36.92
N THR A 4 -24.81 24.23 37.04
CA THR A 4 -24.00 24.76 35.94
C THR A 4 -23.20 23.70 35.16
N LYS A 5 -23.40 22.41 35.44
CA LYS A 5 -22.68 21.32 34.75
C LYS A 5 -23.61 20.29 34.12
N SER A 6 -24.68 20.75 33.49
CA SER A 6 -25.54 19.88 32.68
C SER A 6 -25.01 19.79 31.24
N ALA A 7 -24.91 18.56 30.71
CA ALA A 7 -24.57 18.32 29.30
C ALA A 7 -25.76 18.55 28.34
N SER A 8 -26.94 18.89 28.87
CA SER A 8 -28.16 19.14 28.09
C SER A 8 -28.02 20.11 26.91
N PRO A 9 -27.25 21.23 26.96
CA PRO A 9 -27.14 22.12 25.81
C PRO A 9 -26.37 21.50 24.64
N PHE A 10 -25.53 20.49 24.87
CA PHE A 10 -24.78 19.79 23.82
C PHE A 10 -25.53 18.60 23.22
N LEU A 11 -26.67 18.23 23.80
CA LEU A 11 -27.51 17.11 23.36
C LEU A 11 -28.84 17.58 22.73
N ALA A 12 -29.05 18.90 22.64
CA ALA A 12 -30.18 19.47 21.94
C ALA A 12 -30.05 19.28 20.42
N ASN A 13 -31.18 19.20 19.71
CA ASN A 13 -31.25 19.12 18.24
C ASN A 13 -30.60 17.89 17.59
N LEU A 14 -30.71 16.71 18.23
CA LEU A 14 -30.33 15.47 17.57
C LEU A 14 -31.14 15.24 16.28
N PRO A 15 -30.54 14.67 15.22
CA PRO A 15 -31.24 14.41 13.97
C PRO A 15 -32.43 13.46 14.19
N ASN A 16 -33.64 13.96 13.96
CA ASN A 16 -34.85 13.14 13.98
C ASN A 16 -35.18 12.68 12.55
N ARG A 17 -35.03 11.39 12.27
CA ARG A 17 -35.39 10.77 10.97
C ARG A 17 -36.80 10.16 10.95
N GLY A 18 -37.67 10.54 11.89
CA GLY A 18 -39.09 10.17 11.88
C GLY A 18 -39.42 8.83 12.55
N VAL A 19 -38.61 8.36 13.50
CA VAL A 19 -38.93 7.16 14.30
C VAL A 19 -38.75 7.44 15.78
N LEU A 20 -39.86 7.82 16.41
CA LEU A 20 -40.22 7.95 17.84
C LEU A 20 -41.78 8.05 17.80
N PRO A 21 -42.67 7.85 18.82
CA PRO A 21 -42.52 7.63 20.26
C PRO A 21 -43.53 6.57 20.78
N SER A 22 -43.13 5.31 20.89
CA SER A 22 -43.89 4.36 21.73
C SER A 22 -42.90 3.65 22.64
N THR A 23 -42.97 3.98 23.93
CA THR A 23 -42.29 3.24 24.99
C THR A 23 -43.09 2.01 25.43
N VAL A 24 -44.22 1.74 24.77
CA VAL A 24 -45.03 0.56 25.06
C VAL A 24 -44.22 -0.65 24.64
N VAL A 25 -43.76 -1.40 25.63
CA VAL A 25 -43.21 -2.74 25.44
C VAL A 25 -44.33 -3.56 24.81
N SER A 26 -44.27 -3.71 23.50
CA SER A 26 -45.28 -4.43 22.73
C SER A 26 -45.29 -5.88 23.22
N SER A 27 -46.41 -6.33 23.78
CA SER A 27 -46.58 -7.64 24.42
C SER A 27 -46.51 -8.84 23.46
N ASN A 28 -46.26 -8.59 22.18
CA ASN A 28 -46.00 -9.64 21.22
C ASN A 28 -44.55 -10.12 21.41
N SER A 29 -44.40 -11.19 22.20
CA SER A 29 -43.23 -12.06 22.27
C SER A 29 -42.86 -12.72 20.92
N GLY A 30 -43.53 -12.34 19.82
CA GLY A 30 -43.13 -12.66 18.47
C GLY A 30 -41.89 -11.86 18.12
N GLY A 31 -40.72 -12.39 18.49
CA GLY A 31 -39.43 -11.92 18.02
C GLY A 31 -39.35 -11.86 16.49
N MET A 32 -38.20 -11.44 15.97
CA MET A 32 -37.93 -11.27 14.54
C MET A 32 -38.56 -12.41 13.73
N ARG A 33 -39.56 -12.09 12.90
CA ARG A 33 -40.27 -13.10 12.11
C ARG A 33 -39.33 -13.66 11.06
N VAL A 34 -39.29 -14.99 10.94
CA VAL A 34 -38.53 -15.66 9.88
C VAL A 34 -39.14 -15.32 8.54
N TYR A 35 -38.36 -14.71 7.65
CA TYR A 35 -38.77 -14.48 6.28
C TYR A 35 -38.67 -15.79 5.50
N ILE A 36 -39.77 -16.19 4.86
CA ILE A 36 -39.82 -17.33 3.94
C ILE A 36 -40.11 -16.77 2.55
N SER A 37 -39.16 -16.90 1.65
CA SER A 37 -39.34 -16.51 0.25
C SER A 37 -40.37 -17.40 -0.41
N VAL A 38 -41.48 -16.82 -0.87
CA VAL A 38 -42.54 -17.55 -1.60
C VAL A 38 -42.28 -17.54 -3.11
N GLY A 39 -41.50 -16.56 -3.59
CA GLY A 39 -41.13 -16.41 -5.00
C GLY A 39 -39.70 -16.85 -5.31
N ASP A 40 -39.35 -16.80 -6.59
CA ASP A 40 -37.98 -17.05 -7.04
C ASP A 40 -37.02 -15.99 -6.48
N THR A 41 -35.97 -16.44 -5.81
CA THR A 41 -34.89 -15.60 -5.29
C THR A 41 -33.59 -15.84 -6.04
N SER A 42 -33.66 -16.37 -7.26
CA SER A 42 -32.53 -16.42 -8.17
C SER A 42 -31.94 -15.00 -8.35
N PRO A 43 -30.60 -14.86 -8.35
CA PRO A 43 -29.97 -13.59 -8.66
C PRO A 43 -30.40 -13.11 -10.06
N PRO A 44 -30.48 -11.78 -10.30
CA PRO A 44 -30.78 -11.25 -11.63
C PRO A 44 -29.84 -11.80 -12.71
N GLU A 45 -30.42 -12.09 -13.88
CA GLU A 45 -29.70 -12.64 -15.04
C GLU A 45 -28.48 -11.76 -15.41
N GLY A 46 -27.34 -12.39 -15.66
CA GLY A 46 -26.10 -11.72 -16.09
C GLY A 46 -25.26 -11.09 -14.97
N GLN A 47 -25.75 -11.03 -13.73
CA GLN A 47 -24.95 -10.54 -12.61
C GLN A 47 -24.28 -11.69 -11.84
N HIS A 48 -22.99 -11.89 -12.09
CA HIS A 48 -22.21 -12.92 -11.42
C HIS A 48 -21.06 -12.33 -10.61
N ILE A 49 -21.00 -12.67 -9.31
CA ILE A 49 -19.86 -12.35 -8.46
C ILE A 49 -18.76 -13.38 -8.76
N LYS A 50 -17.66 -12.93 -9.37
CA LYS A 50 -16.48 -13.76 -9.66
C LYS A 50 -15.25 -13.21 -8.96
N THR A 51 -14.48 -14.09 -8.33
CA THR A 51 -13.19 -13.74 -7.73
C THR A 51 -12.08 -13.99 -8.73
N ASN A 52 -11.17 -13.03 -8.88
CA ASN A 52 -9.98 -13.23 -9.70
C ASN A 52 -9.06 -14.25 -9.03
N GLN A 53 -8.76 -15.34 -9.72
CA GLN A 53 -7.94 -16.45 -9.21
C GLN A 53 -6.42 -16.17 -9.28
N GLN A 54 -6.00 -15.12 -9.97
CA GLN A 54 -4.60 -14.77 -10.08
C GLN A 54 -4.06 -14.23 -8.75
N ASN A 55 -2.90 -14.75 -8.34
CA ASN A 55 -2.20 -14.23 -7.16
C ASN A 55 -1.95 -12.73 -7.29
N ILE A 56 -2.19 -12.00 -6.20
CA ILE A 56 -2.07 -10.53 -6.15
C ILE A 56 -0.70 -10.02 -6.58
N LEU A 57 0.38 -10.73 -6.23
CA LEU A 57 1.75 -10.34 -6.58
C LEU A 57 1.97 -10.42 -8.09
N ILE A 58 1.54 -11.54 -8.70
CA ILE A 58 1.66 -11.74 -10.15
C ILE A 58 0.87 -10.65 -10.87
N ARG A 59 -0.36 -10.36 -10.41
CA ARG A 59 -1.20 -9.31 -10.99
C ARG A 59 -0.51 -7.95 -10.91
N SER A 60 0.00 -7.56 -9.74
CA SER A 60 0.73 -6.29 -9.55
C SER A 60 1.96 -6.17 -10.45
N LEU A 61 2.77 -7.22 -10.53
CA LEU A 61 3.96 -7.22 -11.38
C LEU A 61 3.61 -7.13 -12.88
N THR A 62 2.57 -7.86 -13.32
CA THR A 62 2.09 -7.78 -14.72
C THR A 62 1.55 -6.40 -15.08
N LEU A 63 0.79 -5.77 -14.19
CA LEU A 63 0.29 -4.40 -14.36
C LEU A 63 1.44 -3.38 -14.40
N LYS A 64 2.45 -3.55 -13.55
CA LYS A 64 3.64 -2.70 -13.55
C LYS A 64 4.42 -2.83 -14.87
N LYS A 65 4.63 -4.06 -15.36
CA LYS A 65 5.30 -4.31 -16.64
C LYS A 65 4.59 -3.64 -17.82
N GLN A 66 3.25 -3.70 -17.87
CA GLN A 66 2.47 -3.04 -18.93
C GLN A 66 2.55 -1.50 -18.84
N LYS A 67 2.57 -0.94 -17.63
CA LYS A 67 2.77 0.49 -17.42
C LYS A 67 4.15 0.95 -17.90
N ASP A 68 5.20 0.20 -17.60
CA ASP A 68 6.57 0.52 -18.04
C ASP A 68 6.73 0.42 -19.57
N ALA A 69 6.01 -0.49 -20.25
CA ALA A 69 5.97 -0.58 -21.71
C ALA A 69 5.22 0.59 -22.37
N SER A 70 4.14 1.06 -21.74
CA SER A 70 3.38 2.23 -22.22
C SER A 70 4.17 3.54 -22.07
N ASP A 71 5.02 3.67 -21.05
CA ASP A 71 5.81 4.88 -20.82
C ASP A 71 7.12 4.90 -21.62
N SER A 72 7.71 3.73 -21.88
CA SER A 72 8.89 3.59 -22.75
C SER A 72 8.58 3.75 -24.24
N SER A 73 7.32 3.58 -24.67
CA SER A 73 6.89 3.81 -26.07
C SER A 73 6.95 5.29 -26.49
N ARG A 74 7.24 6.23 -25.58
CA ARG A 74 7.47 7.65 -25.90
C ARG A 74 8.95 8.01 -26.15
N LYS A 75 9.88 7.04 -26.18
CA LYS A 75 11.28 7.29 -26.56
C LYS A 75 11.79 6.21 -27.50
N ARG A 76 12.21 6.66 -28.69
CA ARG A 76 12.75 5.93 -29.85
C ARG A 76 13.52 4.66 -29.48
N LEU A 77 13.12 3.54 -30.09
CA LEU A 77 13.97 2.37 -30.34
C LEU A 77 15.24 2.85 -31.05
N ALA A 78 16.40 2.69 -30.40
CA ALA A 78 17.68 2.54 -31.07
C ALA A 78 18.02 1.05 -31.02
N GLU A 79 17.81 0.41 -32.15
CA GLU A 79 18.16 -0.97 -32.47
C GLU A 79 19.67 -1.19 -32.22
N LYS A 80 20.00 -2.17 -31.36
CA LYS A 80 21.31 -2.84 -31.40
C LYS A 80 21.07 -4.28 -31.83
N VAL A 81 21.01 -4.47 -33.14
CA VAL A 81 21.31 -5.74 -33.80
C VAL A 81 22.83 -5.90 -33.80
N ILE A 82 23.36 -6.80 -32.98
CA ILE A 82 24.58 -7.56 -33.28
C ILE A 82 24.36 -8.98 -32.75
N GLU A 83 23.85 -9.82 -33.64
CA GLU A 83 23.83 -11.27 -33.51
C GLU A 83 25.25 -11.82 -33.76
N SER A 84 25.75 -12.74 -32.93
CA SER A 84 26.36 -14.02 -33.35
C SER A 84 27.25 -14.70 -32.28
N LYS A 85 26.99 -16.03 -32.15
CA LYS A 85 27.91 -17.14 -31.86
C LYS A 85 28.30 -17.56 -30.41
N THR A 86 27.60 -18.61 -29.98
CA THR A 86 28.09 -19.92 -29.45
C THR A 86 28.66 -20.09 -28.02
N PRO A 87 28.58 -21.32 -27.46
CA PRO A 87 28.52 -21.60 -26.02
C PRO A 87 29.83 -22.15 -25.42
N ALA A 88 30.13 -21.85 -24.15
CA ALA A 88 30.96 -22.71 -23.28
C ALA A 88 30.99 -22.23 -21.82
N LYS A 89 30.56 -23.13 -20.95
CA LYS A 89 30.89 -23.34 -19.53
C LYS A 89 32.13 -22.60 -18.99
N ARG A 90 31.95 -21.58 -18.12
CA ARG A 90 32.85 -21.23 -16.99
C ARG A 90 32.06 -20.62 -15.82
N THR A 91 32.47 -21.03 -14.63
CA THR A 91 32.08 -20.57 -13.30
C THR A 91 32.42 -19.10 -13.05
N ASN A 92 31.82 -18.56 -11.98
CA ASN A 92 32.42 -17.59 -11.04
C ASN A 92 31.86 -16.15 -11.06
N SER A 93 31.36 -15.77 -9.88
CA SER A 93 31.32 -14.46 -9.22
C SER A 93 30.87 -13.20 -9.97
N GLN A 94 29.91 -12.53 -9.32
CA GLN A 94 29.88 -11.06 -9.13
C GLN A 94 30.24 -10.21 -10.34
N ILE A 95 29.23 -9.64 -11.01
CA ILE A 95 29.25 -8.25 -11.48
C ILE A 95 27.78 -7.85 -11.66
N ASN A 96 27.32 -6.87 -10.89
CA ASN A 96 26.62 -5.73 -11.49
C ASN A 96 26.83 -4.47 -10.66
N SER A 97 27.68 -3.63 -11.26
CA SER A 97 27.93 -2.20 -11.11
C SER A 97 28.28 -1.68 -9.72
N LEU A 98 29.59 -1.58 -9.50
CA LEU A 98 30.20 -0.36 -9.00
C LEU A 98 29.52 0.85 -9.67
N GLN A 99 28.90 1.69 -8.86
CA GLN A 99 28.74 3.10 -9.16
C GLN A 99 29.26 3.85 -7.93
N GLU A 100 30.59 3.83 -7.79
CA GLU A 100 31.31 4.84 -7.03
C GLU A 100 31.56 6.03 -7.97
N GLY A 101 31.30 7.24 -7.48
CA GLY A 101 31.62 8.49 -8.18
C GLY A 101 30.39 9.25 -8.67
N SER A 102 29.71 9.95 -7.76
CA SER A 102 29.38 11.37 -7.92
C SER A 102 28.73 11.88 -6.64
N SER A 103 29.51 12.55 -5.80
CA SER A 103 29.02 13.37 -4.70
C SER A 103 28.20 14.53 -5.28
N SER A 104 26.94 14.64 -4.88
CA SER A 104 26.29 15.90 -4.45
C SER A 104 24.79 15.67 -4.35
N GLN A 105 24.25 15.82 -3.13
CA GLN A 105 22.82 15.81 -2.80
C GLN A 105 22.07 14.51 -3.15
N THR A 106 22.28 13.47 -2.35
CA THR A 106 21.18 12.51 -2.13
C THR A 106 20.06 13.29 -1.44
N SER A 107 18.96 13.52 -2.14
CA SER A 107 17.85 14.28 -1.62
C SER A 107 17.23 13.54 -0.44
N HIS A 108 16.66 14.26 0.51
CA HIS A 108 15.99 13.71 1.69
C HIS A 108 15.01 12.55 1.38
N ARG A 109 14.42 12.55 0.18
CA ARG A 109 13.47 11.51 -0.29
C ARG A 109 14.15 10.20 -0.66
N ASP A 110 15.43 10.22 -1.02
CA ASP A 110 16.14 9.05 -1.50
C ASP A 110 16.36 8.04 -0.37
N PHE A 111 16.67 8.50 0.85
CA PHE A 111 16.88 7.63 2.01
C PHE A 111 15.61 6.85 2.42
N GLN A 112 14.41 7.41 2.22
CA GLN A 112 13.16 6.73 2.59
C GLN A 112 12.91 5.48 1.72
N ASN A 113 13.35 5.52 0.47
CA ASN A 113 13.18 4.47 -0.51
C ASN A 113 14.22 3.34 -0.39
N LEU A 114 15.29 3.55 0.37
CA LEU A 114 16.33 2.54 0.57
C LEU A 114 15.89 1.44 1.54
N THR A 115 16.42 0.24 1.33
CA THR A 115 16.29 -0.88 2.26
C THR A 115 17.19 -0.65 3.49
N VAL A 116 16.85 -1.31 4.61
CA VAL A 116 17.63 -1.22 5.85
C VAL A 116 19.08 -1.65 5.65
N GLU A 117 19.33 -2.65 4.82
CA GLU A 117 20.69 -3.10 4.48
C GLU A 117 21.50 -2.00 3.77
N ARG A 118 20.89 -1.31 2.81
CA ARG A 118 21.56 -0.22 2.09
C ARG A 118 21.83 0.98 3.01
N LEU A 119 20.88 1.30 3.89
CA LEU A 119 21.07 2.34 4.91
C LEU A 119 22.22 1.99 5.88
N ARG A 120 22.30 0.74 6.34
CA ARG A 120 23.41 0.27 7.18
C ARG A 120 24.75 0.29 6.44
N ALA A 121 24.77 -0.04 5.15
CA ALA A 121 25.99 0.02 4.34
C ALA A 121 26.51 1.46 4.21
N LEU A 122 25.63 2.43 3.98
CA LEU A 122 26.00 3.86 3.92
C LEU A 122 26.52 4.36 5.26
N LEU A 123 25.84 4.03 6.37
CA LEU A 123 26.31 4.39 7.71
C LEU A 123 27.68 3.75 8.02
N LYS A 124 27.88 2.47 7.65
CA LYS A 124 29.16 1.79 7.82
C LYS A 124 30.28 2.44 7.00
N ALA A 125 29.99 2.85 5.77
CA ALA A 125 30.94 3.57 4.92
C ALA A 125 31.31 4.95 5.50
N GLN A 126 30.38 5.61 6.17
CA GLN A 126 30.60 6.87 6.90
C GLN A 126 31.16 6.68 8.32
N GLY A 127 31.41 5.43 8.76
CA GLY A 127 31.89 5.14 10.12
C GLY A 127 30.86 5.39 11.23
N LEU A 128 29.57 5.48 10.90
CA LEU A 128 28.48 5.76 11.82
C LEU A 128 27.82 4.48 12.35
N LEU A 129 27.11 4.63 13.47
CA LEU A 129 26.41 3.52 14.14
C LEU A 129 25.28 2.95 13.28
N THR A 130 25.33 1.63 13.05
CA THR A 130 24.38 0.86 12.21
C THR A 130 23.23 0.19 12.98
N LYS A 131 23.14 0.45 14.29
CA LYS A 131 22.08 -0.06 15.17
C LYS A 131 20.88 0.90 15.19
N GLY A 132 19.68 0.34 15.28
CA GLY A 132 18.43 1.09 15.37
C GLY A 132 17.33 0.62 14.41
N ARG A 133 16.15 1.26 14.55
CA ARG A 133 15.03 1.14 13.60
C ARG A 133 15.32 1.89 12.28
N LYS A 134 14.58 1.61 11.21
CA LYS A 134 14.81 2.23 9.88
C LYS A 134 14.85 3.76 9.96
N ASP A 135 13.93 4.36 10.72
CA ASP A 135 13.84 5.81 10.85
C ASP A 135 15.07 6.42 11.55
N GLU A 136 15.62 5.74 12.56
CA GLU A 136 16.84 6.17 13.25
C GLU A 136 18.06 6.15 12.32
N LEU A 137 18.16 5.15 11.44
CA LEU A 137 19.22 5.08 10.44
C LEU A 137 19.11 6.22 9.42
N ILE A 138 17.88 6.54 9.03
CA ILE A 138 17.60 7.63 8.08
C ILE A 138 17.91 8.99 8.72
N SER A 139 17.50 9.24 9.95
CA SER A 139 17.81 10.48 10.67
C SER A 139 19.31 10.69 10.80
N ARG A 140 20.07 9.65 11.17
CA ARG A 140 21.53 9.73 11.29
C ARG A 140 22.22 10.00 9.96
N LEU A 141 21.73 9.41 8.86
CA LEU A 141 22.23 9.74 7.51
C LEU A 141 21.88 11.16 7.09
N LYS A 142 20.74 11.70 7.51
CA LYS A 142 20.38 13.11 7.25
C LYS A 142 21.29 14.06 8.02
N GLU A 143 21.50 13.81 9.31
CA GLU A 143 22.40 14.62 10.14
C GLU A 143 23.83 14.66 9.59
N ALA A 144 24.33 13.53 9.08
CA ALA A 144 25.67 13.44 8.50
C ALA A 144 25.82 14.11 7.12
N ASN A 145 24.72 14.42 6.43
CA ASN A 145 24.70 15.06 5.11
C ASN A 145 24.02 16.44 5.12
N SER A 146 23.75 17.00 6.30
CA SER A 146 23.19 18.34 6.50
C SER A 146 24.26 19.42 6.56
#